data_AF-A0A1I0F118-F1
#
_entry.id   AF-A0A1I0F118-F1
#
_cell.length_a   1.000
_cell.length_b   1.000
_cell.length_c   1.000
_cell.angle_alpha   90.00
_cell.angle_beta   90.00
_cell.angle_gamma   90.00
#
_symmetry.space_group_name_H-M   'P 1'
#
loop_
_entity.id
_entity.type
_entity.pdbx_description
1 polymer ?
#
loop_
_entity_poly.entity_id
_entity_poly.type
_entity_poly.pdbx_seq_one_letter_code
_entity_poly.pdbx_strand_id
1 'polypeptide(L)'
;MSHNHDVVGYAEIIDRARDEFEAEFPMSTVRNWEKYRRAWVAKGSPARSGLRPRETPMPEPVATVNGTPAWCWQKVREWLLHSQRVEQPSTDGSPE
;
A
#
# COMPACT_ATOMS: atom_id res chain seq x y z
N MET A 1 1.41 -16.72 -17.32
CA MET A 1 1.74 -15.32 -17.67
C MET A 1 2.46 -14.70 -16.48
N SER A 2 3.51 -13.94 -16.72
CA SER A 2 4.65 -13.72 -15.82
C SER A 2 4.31 -12.98 -14.51
N HIS A 3 4.07 -13.72 -13.43
CA HIS A 3 3.83 -13.19 -12.07
C HIS A 3 5.01 -12.40 -11.46
N ASN A 4 6.17 -12.34 -12.12
CA ASN A 4 7.35 -11.61 -11.65
C ASN A 4 7.29 -10.09 -11.89
N HIS A 5 6.34 -9.58 -12.69
CA HIS A 5 6.27 -8.14 -13.04
C HIS A 5 5.44 -7.27 -12.07
N ASP A 6 4.80 -7.90 -11.07
CA ASP A 6 3.94 -7.16 -10.13
C ASP A 6 4.58 -6.92 -8.76
N VAL A 7 5.88 -7.20 -8.64
CA VAL A 7 6.64 -6.95 -7.42
C VAL A 7 7.17 -5.52 -7.44
N VAL A 8 6.79 -4.72 -6.44
CA VAL A 8 7.10 -3.29 -6.33
C VAL A 8 7.83 -2.97 -5.02
N GLY A 9 8.81 -2.07 -5.09
CA GLY A 9 9.44 -1.45 -3.92
C GLY A 9 8.73 -0.14 -3.53
N TYR A 10 9.30 0.61 -2.59
CA TYR A 10 8.68 1.86 -2.15
C TYR A 10 8.56 2.89 -3.28
N ALA A 11 9.57 3.00 -4.14
CA ALA A 11 9.58 3.97 -5.23
C ALA A 11 8.51 3.63 -6.26
N GLU A 12 8.44 2.36 -6.67
CA GLU A 12 7.44 1.90 -7.63
C GLU A 12 6.01 2.00 -7.08
N ILE A 13 5.80 1.87 -5.76
CA ILE A 13 4.50 2.15 -5.14
C ILE A 13 4.08 3.60 -5.34
N ILE A 14 5.01 4.55 -5.22
CA ILE A 14 4.73 5.98 -5.41
C ILE A 14 4.44 6.26 -6.89
N ASP A 15 5.30 5.76 -7.79
CA ASP A 15 5.13 5.96 -9.22
C ASP A 15 3.80 5.38 -9.71
N ARG A 16 3.48 4.14 -9.36
CA ARG A 16 2.19 3.54 -9.76
C ARG A 16 1.00 4.19 -9.08
N ALA A 17 1.13 4.67 -7.84
CA ALA A 17 0.04 5.39 -7.19
C ALA A 17 -0.25 6.74 -7.87
N ARG A 18 0.81 7.43 -8.32
CA ARG A 18 0.67 8.64 -9.14
C ARG A 18 0.03 8.33 -10.48
N ASP A 19 0.46 7.27 -11.14
CA ASP A 19 -0.01 6.94 -12.49
C ASP A 19 -1.46 6.39 -12.50
N GLU A 20 -1.86 5.59 -11.50
CA GLU A 20 -3.21 4.99 -11.44
C GLU A 20 -4.25 5.84 -10.70
N PHE A 21 -3.82 6.66 -9.73
CA PHE A 21 -4.73 7.37 -8.83
C PHE A 21 -4.50 8.88 -8.76
N GLU A 22 -3.55 9.40 -9.55
CA GLU A 22 -3.09 10.80 -9.46
C GLU A 22 -2.65 11.18 -8.03
N ALA A 23 -2.27 10.17 -7.23
CA ALA A 23 -1.93 10.33 -5.82
C ALA A 23 -0.42 10.35 -5.63
N GLU A 24 0.10 11.47 -5.14
CA GLU A 24 1.52 11.60 -4.83
C GLU A 24 1.81 11.37 -3.35
N PHE A 25 2.72 10.44 -3.06
CA PHE A 25 3.16 10.14 -1.71
C PHE A 25 4.65 10.42 -1.52
N PRO A 26 5.03 11.14 -0.46
CA PRO A 26 6.42 11.19 -0.04
C PRO A 26 6.95 9.80 0.30
N MET A 27 8.23 9.53 -0.03
CA MET A 27 8.92 8.28 0.34
C MET A 27 8.83 7.98 1.86
N SER A 28 8.86 9.01 2.70
CA SER A 28 8.71 8.89 4.15
C SER A 28 7.33 8.34 4.55
N THR A 29 6.28 8.68 3.81
CA THR A 29 4.91 8.21 4.04
C THR A 29 4.81 6.70 3.78
N VAL A 30 5.33 6.22 2.64
CA VAL A 30 5.30 4.80 2.31
C VAL A 30 6.14 3.97 3.28
N ARG A 31 7.33 4.48 3.68
CA ARG A 31 8.15 3.85 4.73
C ARG A 31 7.45 3.83 6.08
N ASN A 32 6.70 4.87 6.42
CA ASN A 32 5.93 4.92 7.66
C ASN A 32 4.82 3.85 7.66
N TRP A 33 4.11 3.63 6.55
CA TRP A 33 3.10 2.57 6.46
C TRP A 33 3.68 1.20 6.77
N GLU A 34 4.85 0.88 6.23
CA GLU A 34 5.54 -0.36 6.57
C GLU A 34 5.97 -0.40 8.04
N LYS A 35 6.53 0.69 8.56
CA LYS A 35 6.90 0.78 9.99
C LYS A 35 5.70 0.53 10.90
N TYR A 36 4.53 1.08 10.57
CA TYR A 36 3.28 0.84 11.28
C TYR A 36 2.84 -0.62 11.17
N ARG A 37 2.94 -1.24 10.00
CA ARG A 37 2.69 -2.68 9.83
C ARG A 37 3.61 -3.53 10.71
N ARG A 38 4.92 -3.26 10.69
CA ARG A 38 5.89 -4.00 11.54
C ARG A 38 5.54 -3.87 13.02
N ALA A 39 5.18 -2.66 13.47
CA ALA A 39 4.74 -2.43 14.83
C ALA A 39 3.45 -3.18 15.17
N TRP A 40 2.50 -3.22 14.23
CA TRP A 40 1.24 -3.96 14.34
C TRP A 40 1.44 -5.47 14.46
N VAL A 41 2.34 -6.05 13.65
CA VAL A 41 2.67 -7.48 13.72
C VAL A 41 3.41 -7.81 15.01
N ALA A 42 4.40 -6.99 15.40
CA ALA A 42 5.25 -7.27 16.56
C ALA A 42 4.54 -7.11 17.91
N LYS A 43 3.59 -6.17 18.03
CA LYS A 43 2.91 -5.86 19.31
C LYS A 43 1.47 -6.38 19.36
N GLY A 44 1.01 -7.06 18.30
CA GLY A 44 -0.41 -7.23 18.04
C GLY A 44 -1.08 -5.92 17.66
N SER A 45 -2.30 -5.99 17.12
CA SER A 45 -3.09 -4.79 16.84
C SER A 45 -3.09 -3.87 18.08
N PRO A 46 -2.77 -2.58 17.95
CA PRO A 46 -2.77 -1.67 19.09
C PRO A 46 -4.19 -1.65 19.68
N ALA A 47 -4.40 -2.40 20.76
CA ALA A 47 -5.49 -2.16 21.69
C ALA A 47 -5.13 -0.91 22.50
N ARG A 48 -5.00 0.24 21.84
CA ARG A 48 -4.90 1.53 22.53
C ARG A 48 -6.08 2.38 22.09
N SER A 49 -7.06 2.41 22.97
CA SER A 49 -8.24 3.28 22.93
C SER A 49 -9.26 2.92 21.85
N GLY A 50 -10.45 2.51 22.28
CA GLY A 50 -11.60 2.16 21.44
C GLY A 50 -12.25 3.33 20.70
N LEU A 51 -11.46 4.29 20.19
CA LEU A 51 -11.93 5.54 19.58
C LEU A 51 -11.40 5.79 18.17
N ARG A 52 -10.62 4.89 17.58
CA ARG A 52 -10.24 5.00 16.16
C ARG A 52 -10.57 3.70 15.41
N PRO A 53 -11.20 3.78 14.22
CA PRO A 53 -11.27 2.64 13.33
C PRO A 53 -9.86 2.09 13.16
N ARG A 54 -9.69 0.79 13.34
CA ARG A 54 -8.42 0.10 13.11
C ARG A 54 -8.07 0.29 11.63
N GLU A 55 -7.24 1.30 11.31
CA GLU A 55 -6.65 1.41 9.97
C GLU A 55 -5.96 0.07 9.68
N THR A 56 -6.45 -0.64 8.66
CA THR A 56 -5.87 -1.91 8.22
C THR A 56 -4.38 -1.67 7.91
N PRO A 57 -3.44 -2.45 8.49
CA PRO A 57 -2.03 -2.25 8.22
C PRO A 57 -1.70 -2.56 6.76
N MET A 58 -0.63 -1.97 6.25
CA MET A 58 -0.12 -2.26 4.90
C MET A 58 0.09 -3.78 4.71
N PRO A 59 -0.15 -4.34 3.51
CA PRO A 59 0.07 -5.76 3.25
C PRO A 59 1.48 -6.23 3.61
N GLU A 60 1.60 -7.53 3.91
CA GLU A 60 2.90 -8.14 4.13
C GLU A 60 3.74 -8.13 2.84
N PRO A 61 5.03 -7.78 2.91
CA PRO A 61 5.92 -7.90 1.76
C PRO A 61 6.04 -9.36 1.34
N VAL A 62 6.08 -9.59 0.04
CA VAL A 62 6.21 -10.93 -0.56
C VAL A 62 7.67 -11.35 -0.70
N ALA A 63 8.59 -10.39 -0.71
CA ALA A 63 10.02 -10.63 -0.86
C ALA A 63 10.84 -9.49 -0.24
N THR A 64 12.16 -9.70 -0.15
CA THR A 64 13.14 -8.66 0.10
C THR A 64 14.11 -8.62 -1.10
N VAL A 65 14.23 -7.47 -1.75
CA VAL A 65 15.10 -7.24 -2.90
C VAL A 65 16.15 -6.22 -2.48
N ASN A 66 17.44 -6.57 -2.53
CA ASN A 66 18.55 -5.70 -2.12
C ASN A 66 18.39 -5.07 -0.71
N GLY A 67 17.89 -5.87 0.25
CA GLY A 67 17.64 -5.40 1.62
C GLY A 67 16.40 -4.51 1.80
N THR A 68 15.65 -4.28 0.72
CA THR A 68 14.41 -3.49 0.73
C THR A 68 13.21 -4.44 0.61
N PRO A 69 12.14 -4.27 1.41
CA PRO A 69 10.95 -5.08 1.27
C PRO A 69 10.24 -4.75 -0.04
N ALA A 70 9.63 -5.77 -0.64
CA ALA A 70 8.88 -5.66 -1.88
C ALA A 70 7.50 -6.31 -1.74
N TRP A 71 6.52 -5.74 -2.43
CA TRP A 71 5.11 -6.14 -2.33
C TRP A 71 4.55 -6.53 -3.69
N CYS A 72 3.47 -7.31 -3.69
CA CYS A 72 2.61 -7.42 -4.86
C CYS A 72 1.79 -6.13 -4.97
N TRP A 73 1.92 -5.44 -6.10
CA TRP A 73 1.23 -4.17 -6.33
C TRP A 73 -0.28 -4.34 -6.27
N GLN A 74 -0.86 -5.40 -6.85
CA GLN A 74 -2.31 -5.63 -6.77
C GLN A 74 -2.83 -5.60 -5.32
N LYS A 75 -2.11 -6.21 -4.37
CA LYS A 75 -2.48 -6.19 -2.95
C LYS A 75 -2.32 -4.81 -2.31
N VAL A 76 -1.28 -4.07 -2.68
CA VAL A 76 -1.06 -2.70 -2.21
C VAL A 76 -2.15 -1.77 -2.75
N ARG A 77 -2.50 -1.91 -4.02
CA ARG A 77 -3.55 -1.17 -4.72
C ARG A 77 -4.90 -1.32 -4.05
N GLU A 78 -5.34 -2.56 -3.81
CA GLU A 78 -6.58 -2.85 -3.07
C GLU A 78 -6.55 -2.24 -1.66
N TRP A 79 -5.41 -2.36 -0.97
CA TRP A 79 -5.26 -1.77 0.35
C TRP A 79 -5.31 -0.24 0.35
N LEU A 80 -4.70 0.44 -0.64
CA LEU A 80 -4.75 1.90 -0.75
C LEU A 80 -6.20 2.40 -0.88
N LEU A 81 -7.02 1.70 -1.68
CA LEU A 81 -8.44 1.98 -1.84
C LEU A 81 -9.23 1.72 -0.54
N HIS A 82 -9.06 0.53 0.05
CA HIS A 82 -9.78 0.16 1.29
C HIS A 82 -9.41 1.04 2.49
N SER A 83 -8.16 1.52 2.54
CA SER A 83 -7.69 2.44 3.57
C SER A 83 -7.95 3.92 3.26
N GLN A 84 -8.67 4.21 2.16
CA GLN A 84 -9.02 5.56 1.71
C GLN A 84 -7.80 6.49 1.57
N ARG A 85 -6.65 5.91 1.17
CA ARG A 85 -5.42 6.65 0.90
C ARG A 85 -5.38 7.24 -0.50
N VAL A 86 -6.11 6.60 -1.40
CA VAL A 86 -6.36 7.03 -2.77
C VAL A 86 -7.85 6.91 -3.03
N GLU A 87 -8.36 7.71 -3.96
CA GLU A 87 -9.71 7.57 -4.46
C GLU A 87 -9.74 6.52 -5.57
N GLN A 88 -10.87 5.83 -5.73
CA GLN A 88 -11.02 4.94 -6.88
C GLN A 88 -10.95 5.82 -8.14
N PRO A 89 -10.08 5.50 -9.12
CA PRO A 89 -10.00 6.32 -10.31
C PRO A 89 -11.38 6.29 -10.92
N SER A 90 -11.96 7.47 -11.12
CA SER A 90 -13.25 7.61 -11.78
C SER A 90 -13.16 6.84 -13.08
N THR A 91 -13.89 5.73 -13.20
CA THR A 91 -14.03 5.02 -14.46
C THR A 91 -14.91 5.87 -15.39
N ASP A 92 -14.47 7.09 -15.70
CA ASP A 92 -15.08 7.94 -16.72
C ASP A 92 -14.57 7.44 -18.06
N GLY A 93 -15.21 6.37 -18.52
CA GLY A 93 -14.83 5.64 -19.71
C GLY A 93 -15.61 4.33 -19.87
N SER A 94 -16.90 4.32 -19.53
CA SER A 94 -17.80 3.40 -20.24
C SER A 94 -18.00 4.00 -21.63
N PRO A 95 -17.56 3.32 -22.72
CA PRO A 95 -17.97 3.74 -24.05
C PRO A 95 -19.48 3.52 -24.16
N GLU A 96 -20.15 4.43 -24.87
CA GLU A 96 -21.52 4.30 -25.35
C GLU A 96 -21.80 2.94 -26.02
#